data_AF-A0A367M0G0-F1
#
_entry.id   AF-A0A367M0G0-F1
#
_cell.length_a   1.000
_cell.length_b   1.000
_cell.length_c   1.000
_cell.angle_alpha   90.00
_cell.angle_beta   90.00
_cell.angle_gamma   90.00
#
_symmetry.space_group_name_H-M   'P 1'
#
loop_
_entity.id
_entity.type
_entity.pdbx_description
1 polymer ?
#
loop_
_entity_poly.entity_id
_entity_poly.type
_entity_poly.pdbx_seq_one_letter_code
_entity_poly.pdbx_strand_id
1 'polypeptide(L)' 'FLLCSDGLYEELSADALGRALSLASPQVAVERLFDGALSGAARDNLTAVVIRQ' A
#
# COMPACT_ATOMS: atom_id res chain seq x y z
N PHE A 1 7.01 -2.89 -8.79
CA PHE A 1 7.77 -2.17 -7.74
C PHE A 1 6.84 -1.27 -6.95
N LEU A 2 7.20 -0.97 -5.69
CA LEU A 2 6.50 -0.03 -4.82
C LEU A 2 7.51 1.01 -4.30
N LEU A 3 7.14 2.28 -4.39
CA LEU A 3 7.75 3.36 -3.61
C LEU A 3 6.68 3.87 -2.66
N CYS A 4 6.98 4.01 -1.37
CA CYS A 4 6.01 4.50 -0.39
C CYS A 4 6.67 5.29 0.75
N SER A 5 5.87 6.09 1.45
CA SER A 5 6.27 6.67 2.73
C SER A 5 6.31 5.61 3.84
N ASP A 6 7.02 5.93 4.91
CA ASP A 6 6.99 5.22 6.19
C ASP A 6 5.57 5.14 6.76
N GLY A 7 4.78 6.22 6.67
CA GLY A 7 3.38 6.23 7.08
C GLY A 7 2.53 5.10 6.48
N LEU A 8 2.87 4.60 5.28
CA LEU A 8 2.18 3.46 4.67
C LEU A 8 2.78 2.10 5.10
N TYR A 9 4.11 2.00 5.12
CA TYR A 9 4.79 0.74 5.41
C TYR A 9 4.65 0.32 6.88
N GLU A 10 4.59 1.27 7.80
CA GLU A 10 4.43 0.99 9.24
C GLU A 10 3.01 0.54 9.61
N GLU A 11 1.99 0.94 8.84
CA GLU A 11 0.58 0.59 9.09
C GLU A 11 0.18 -0.77 8.49
N LEU A 12 1.01 -1.37 7.62
CA LEU A 12 0.69 -2.60 6.91
C LEU A 12 1.69 -3.72 7.20
N SER A 13 1.19 -4.94 7.37
CA SER A 13 2.07 -6.11 7.42
C SER A 13 2.67 -6.43 6.05
N ALA A 14 3.84 -7.08 6.05
CA ALA A 14 4.49 -7.55 4.83
C ALA A 14 3.56 -8.44 3.97
N ASP A 15 2.73 -9.26 4.61
CA ASP A 15 1.74 -10.09 3.90
C ASP A 15 0.64 -9.26 3.23
N ALA A 16 0.16 -8.20 3.90
CA ALA A 16 -0.84 -7.30 3.33
C ALA A 16 -0.27 -6.54 2.12
N LEU A 17 0.95 -6.02 2.24
CA LEU A 17 1.72 -5.43 1.14
C LEU A 17 1.88 -6.40 -0.03
N GLY A 18 2.32 -7.63 0.25
CA GLY A 18 2.52 -8.67 -0.77
C GLY A 18 1.23 -9.02 -1.52
N ARG A 19 0.10 -9.18 -0.80
CA ARG A 19 -1.21 -9.44 -1.41
C ARG A 19 -1.66 -8.30 -2.31
N ALA A 20 -1.57 -7.05 -1.85
CA ALA A 20 -1.94 -5.89 -2.65
C ALA A 20 -1.06 -5.76 -3.91
N LEU A 21 0.25 -5.93 -3.76
CA LEU A 21 1.21 -5.86 -4.87
C LEU A 21 1.15 -7.06 -5.82
N SER A 22 0.38 -8.10 -5.52
CA SER A 22 0.12 -9.23 -6.43
C SER A 22 -1.05 -8.97 -7.38
N LEU A 23 -1.82 -7.89 -7.18
CA LEU A 23 -2.98 -7.55 -8.02
C LEU A 23 -2.55 -7.01 -9.39
N ALA A 24 -3.17 -7.46 -10.48
CA ALA A 24 -2.72 -7.09 -11.83
C ALA A 24 -2.70 -5.57 -12.09
N SER A 25 -3.73 -4.84 -11.64
CA SER A 25 -3.84 -3.39 -11.83
C SER A 25 -3.01 -2.62 -10.79
N PRO A 26 -2.09 -1.72 -11.21
CA PRO A 26 -1.41 -0.81 -10.29
C PRO A 26 -2.39 0.04 -9.48
N GLN A 27 -3.49 0.47 -10.10
CA GLN A 27 -4.48 1.34 -9.46
C GLN A 27 -5.22 0.61 -8.34
N VAL A 28 -5.66 -0.63 -8.60
CA VAL A 28 -6.30 -1.47 -7.58
C VAL A 28 -5.32 -1.84 -6.47
N ALA A 29 -4.03 -2.03 -6.79
CA ALA A 29 -3.01 -2.26 -5.78
C ALA A 29 -2.87 -1.06 -4.84
N VAL A 30 -2.82 0.17 -5.37
CA VAL A 30 -2.76 1.39 -4.55
C VAL A 30 -4.01 1.54 -3.68
N GLU A 31 -5.21 1.36 -4.24
CA GLU A 31 -6.46 1.41 -3.49
C GLU A 31 -6.45 0.41 -2.32
N ARG A 32 -6.03 -0.84 -2.56
CA ARG A 32 -5.94 -1.87 -1.51
C ARG A 32 -4.92 -1.55 -0.43
N LEU A 33 -3.81 -0.90 -0.77
CA LEU A 33 -2.82 -0.45 0.22
C LEU A 33 -3.42 0.65 1.12
N PHE A 34 -4.11 1.62 0.52
CA PHE A 34 -4.73 2.73 1.25
C PHE A 34 -5.90 2.25 2.09
N ASP A 35 -6.78 1.40 1.57
CA ASP A 35 -7.87 0.81 2.35
C ASP A 35 -7.35 0.06 3.58
N GLY A 36 -6.27 -0.70 3.43
CA GLY A 36 -5.63 -1.41 4.53
C GLY A 36 -5.12 -0.46 5.61
N ALA A 37 -4.34 0.56 5.23
CA ALA A 37 -3.77 1.50 6.18
C ALA A 37 -4.84 2.40 6.83
N LEU A 38 -5.82 2.88 6.05
CA LEU A 38 -6.93 3.72 6.53
C LEU A 38 -7.94 2.96 7.38
N SER A 39 -7.99 1.62 7.29
CA SER A 39 -8.74 0.79 8.24
C SER A 39 -8.05 0.67 9.61
N GLY A 40 -6.76 1.02 9.67
CA GLY A 40 -5.95 1.06 10.88
C GLY A 40 -5.97 2.43 11.56
N ALA A 41 -4.84 2.79 12.19
CA ALA A 41 -4.72 4.07 12.88
C ALA A 41 -4.37 5.22 11.93
N ALA A 42 -3.73 4.92 10.79
CA ALA A 42 -3.31 5.87 9.77
C ALA A 42 -2.62 7.11 10.38
N ARG A 43 -1.58 6.86 11.20
CA ARG A 43 -0.99 7.86 12.10
C ARG A 43 -0.24 8.98 11.39
N ASP A 44 0.08 8.80 10.12
CA ASP A 44 0.87 9.73 9.32
C ASP A 44 0.35 9.81 7.88
N ASN A 45 0.92 10.71 7.08
CA ASN A 45 0.61 10.87 5.67
C ASN A 45 1.02 9.66 4.85
N LEU A 46 0.06 9.16 4.08
CA LEU A 46 0.22 7.98 3.24
C LEU A 46 0.55 8.40 1.80
N THR A 47 1.68 7.94 1.28
CA THR A 47 2.05 8.13 -0.13
C THR A 47 2.49 6.78 -0.73
N ALA A 48 2.02 6.46 -1.94
CA ALA A 48 2.44 5.27 -2.68
C ALA A 48 2.53 5.52 -4.18
N VAL A 49 3.50 4.88 -4.84
CA VAL A 49 3.60 4.75 -6.29
C VAL A 49 3.84 3.28 -6.62
N VAL A 50 2.92 2.67 -7.38
CA VAL A 50 3.04 1.28 -7.86
C VAL A 50 3.42 1.28 -9.34
N ILE A 51 4.48 0.56 -9.68
CA ILE A 51 5.02 0.45 -11.05
C ILE A 51 4.90 -1.01 -11.51
N ARG A 52 4.31 -1.22 -12.70
CA ARG A 52 4.26 -2.51 -13.42
C ARG A 52 4.87 -2.37 -14.81
N GLN A 53 5.54 -3.43 -15.28
CA GLN A 53 6.03 -3.59 -16.65
C GLN A 53 5.08 -4.46 -17.45
#